data_AF-K1JQZ9-F1
#
_entry.id   AF-K1JQZ9-F1
#
_cell.length_a   1.000
_cell.length_b   1.000
_cell.length_c   1.000
_cell.angle_alpha   90.00
_cell.angle_beta   90.00
_cell.angle_gamma   90.00
#
_symmetry.space_group_name_H-M   'P 1'
#
loop_
_entity.id
_entity.type
_entity.pdbx_description
1 polymer ?
#
loop_
_entity_poly.entity_id
_entity_poly.type
_entity_poly.pdbx_seq_one_letter_code
_entity_poly.pdbx_strand_id
1 'polypeptide(L)'
;MYFHYFRNNARAVMEASAFHTKLKSYEMSLAAGKENEMDDAELEFAHRYFSWKRVRGGGIKVIPDEEAILAAQKDFGIFVILSNLHASPWDALRRYRRRNDIETSYRVVKSDLDGRKPRVWTMTSVRGKEICRHVALGYRFVLQSMMERTAQEAERRANDESLGKTVRKQYEKLTAWIRSMTLKQLLDWFDCVERVEVRNRVAQYRWSTETTARDQMFLELFFDESD
;
A
#
# COMPACT_ATOMS: atom_id res chain seq x y z
N MET A 1 -3.42 -13.56 22.11
CA MET A 1 -2.44 -12.71 21.40
C MET A 1 -1.93 -13.50 20.22
N TYR A 2 -2.00 -12.94 19.01
CA TYR A 2 -1.67 -13.62 17.76
C TYR A 2 -0.38 -13.06 17.16
N PHE A 3 0.49 -13.96 16.70
CA PHE A 3 1.75 -13.64 16.03
C PHE A 3 1.63 -14.05 14.56
N HIS A 4 1.73 -13.07 13.66
CA HIS A 4 1.60 -13.29 12.22
C HIS A 4 2.95 -13.04 11.54
N TYR A 5 3.56 -14.09 11.02
CA TYR A 5 4.84 -14.03 10.32
C TYR A 5 4.61 -13.78 8.83
N PHE A 6 5.29 -12.77 8.29
CA PHE A 6 5.25 -12.44 6.87
C PHE A 6 6.66 -12.28 6.33
N ARG A 7 6.83 -12.58 5.04
CA ARG A 7 8.06 -12.32 4.31
C ARG A 7 7.84 -11.22 3.28
N ASN A 8 8.66 -10.18 3.34
CA ASN A 8 8.75 -9.13 2.33
C ASN A 8 9.98 -9.37 1.45
N ASN A 9 9.75 -9.78 0.20
CA ASN A 9 10.83 -10.10 -0.73
C ASN A 9 11.72 -8.88 -1.07
N ALA A 10 11.14 -7.69 -1.22
CA ALA A 10 11.93 -6.48 -1.48
C ALA A 10 12.84 -6.15 -0.31
N ARG A 11 12.33 -6.30 0.91
CA ARG A 11 13.13 -6.16 2.14
C ARG A 11 14.22 -7.22 2.24
N ALA A 12 13.91 -8.48 1.92
CA ALA A 12 14.88 -9.57 1.93
C ALA A 12 16.06 -9.29 0.98
N VAL A 13 15.79 -8.77 -0.21
CA VAL A 13 16.83 -8.39 -1.19
C VAL A 13 17.71 -7.26 -0.65
N MET A 14 17.11 -6.22 -0.05
CA MET A 14 17.86 -5.11 0.53
C MET A 14 18.74 -5.58 1.70
N GLU A 15 18.21 -6.39 2.61
CA GLU A 15 18.94 -6.95 3.74
C GLU A 15 20.08 -7.87 3.27
N ALA A 16 19.82 -8.73 2.27
CA ALA A 16 20.85 -9.58 1.67
C ALA A 16 22.00 -8.76 1.05
N SER A 17 21.67 -7.71 0.30
CA SER A 17 22.67 -6.82 -0.31
C SER A 17 23.51 -6.08 0.74
N ALA A 18 22.87 -5.57 1.79
CA ALA A 18 23.56 -4.91 2.90
C ALA A 18 24.46 -5.88 3.65
N PHE A 19 23.96 -7.09 3.93
CA PHE A 19 24.70 -8.14 4.62
C PHE A 19 25.92 -8.59 3.80
N HIS A 20 25.77 -8.81 2.49
CA HIS A 20 26.87 -9.17 1.61
C HIS A 20 27.95 -8.09 1.53
N THR A 21 27.52 -6.82 1.45
CA THR A 21 28.44 -5.67 1.47
C THR A 21 29.22 -5.64 2.78
N LYS A 22 28.55 -5.92 3.91
CA LYS A 22 29.18 -6.02 5.22
C LYS A 22 30.18 -7.18 5.27
N LEU A 23 29.79 -8.39 4.87
CA LEU A 23 30.68 -9.56 4.84
C LEU A 23 31.97 -9.27 4.05
N LYS A 24 31.86 -8.69 2.84
CA LYS A 24 33.02 -8.31 2.03
C LYS A 24 33.94 -7.31 2.73
N SER A 25 33.37 -6.31 3.40
CA SER A 25 34.15 -5.31 4.13
C SER A 25 34.99 -5.97 5.23
N TYR A 26 34.39 -6.89 5.98
CA TYR A 26 35.08 -7.58 7.08
C TYR A 26 36.09 -8.58 6.58
N GLU A 27 35.79 -9.31 5.51
CA GLU A 27 36.75 -10.22 4.86
C GLU A 27 38.01 -9.45 4.42
N MET A 28 37.85 -8.26 3.82
CA MET A 28 38.97 -7.40 3.43
C MET A 28 39.77 -6.89 4.65
N SER A 29 39.10 -6.42 5.70
CA SER A 29 39.77 -5.97 6.93
C SER A 29 40.55 -7.09 7.64
N LEU A 30 39.97 -8.28 7.72
CA LEU A 30 40.61 -9.46 8.32
C LEU A 30 41.80 -9.93 7.47
N ALA A 31 41.67 -9.95 6.14
CA ALA A 31 42.77 -10.29 5.24
C ALA A 31 43.93 -9.29 5.33
N ALA A 32 43.64 -8.03 5.64
CA ALA A 32 44.63 -6.97 5.84
C ALA A 32 45.28 -6.97 7.24
N GLY A 33 44.85 -7.83 8.17
CA GLY A 33 45.41 -7.90 9.52
C GLY A 33 44.99 -6.75 10.43
N LYS A 34 43.79 -6.21 10.20
CA LYS A 34 43.21 -5.11 10.99
C LYS A 34 42.31 -5.59 12.12
N GLU A 35 42.48 -6.83 12.59
CA GLU A 35 41.68 -7.37 13.69
C GLU A 35 41.76 -6.54 14.97
N ASN A 36 42.91 -5.90 15.23
CA ASN A 36 43.14 -5.07 16.42
C ASN A 36 42.53 -3.66 16.29
N GLU A 37 42.07 -3.28 15.10
CA GLU A 37 41.39 -2.00 14.85
C GLU A 37 39.86 -2.13 14.96
N MET A 38 39.34 -3.36 15.09
CA MET A 38 37.91 -3.65 15.20
C MET A 38 37.41 -3.47 16.63
N ASP A 39 36.18 -2.98 16.78
CA ASP A 39 35.49 -2.95 18.08
C ASP A 39 34.93 -4.32 18.48
N ASP A 40 34.44 -4.44 19.72
CA ASP A 40 33.91 -5.71 20.26
C ASP A 40 32.74 -6.27 19.43
N ALA A 41 31.84 -5.42 18.92
CA ALA A 41 30.69 -5.84 18.14
C ALA A 41 31.10 -6.28 16.72
N GLU A 42 32.12 -5.62 16.16
CA GLU A 42 32.75 -5.98 14.91
C GLU A 42 33.46 -7.33 15.00
N LEU A 43 34.17 -7.59 16.09
CA LEU A 43 34.81 -8.88 16.37
C LEU A 43 33.78 -9.99 16.59
N GLU A 44 32.70 -9.75 17.32
CA GLU A 44 31.62 -10.72 17.48
C GLU A 44 30.99 -11.11 16.13
N PHE A 45 30.76 -10.12 15.26
CA PHE A 45 30.29 -10.35 13.90
C PHE A 45 31.30 -11.15 13.07
N ALA A 46 32.59 -10.78 13.14
CA ALA A 46 33.65 -11.48 12.42
C ALA A 46 33.75 -12.95 12.85
N HIS A 47 33.77 -13.22 14.15
CA HIS A 47 33.81 -14.59 14.70
C HIS A 47 32.58 -15.43 14.34
N ARG A 48 31.42 -14.80 14.16
CA ARG A 48 30.19 -15.49 13.78
C ARG A 48 30.21 -16.00 12.33
N TYR A 49 30.85 -15.28 11.42
CA TYR A 49 30.76 -15.56 9.97
C TYR A 49 32.10 -15.92 9.32
N PHE A 50 33.20 -15.81 10.04
CA PHE A 50 34.55 -16.09 9.53
C PHE A 50 35.39 -16.84 10.56
N SER A 51 36.27 -17.68 10.05
CA SER A 51 37.45 -18.15 10.76
C SER A 51 38.69 -17.67 10.01
N TRP A 52 39.72 -17.23 10.71
CA TRP A 52 40.95 -16.77 10.07
C TRP A 52 42.18 -17.24 10.82
N LYS A 53 43.26 -17.47 10.06
CA LYS A 53 44.55 -17.89 10.61
C LYS A 53 45.71 -17.33 9.81
N ARG A 54 46.81 -17.06 10.49
CA ARG A 54 48.07 -16.70 9.83
C ARG A 54 48.66 -17.91 9.12
N VAL A 55 49.07 -17.73 7.87
CA VAL A 55 49.70 -18.77 7.04
C VAL A 55 51.20 -18.53 6.87
N ARG A 56 51.93 -19.57 6.47
CA ARG A 56 53.36 -19.44 6.11
C ARG A 56 53.51 -18.38 5.02
N GLY A 57 54.34 -17.37 5.27
CA GLY A 57 54.50 -16.19 4.41
C GLY A 57 53.89 -14.90 4.95
N GLY A 58 53.29 -14.91 6.16
CA GLY A 58 52.85 -13.70 6.86
C GLY A 58 51.44 -13.21 6.49
N GLY A 59 50.82 -13.79 5.47
CA GLY A 59 49.42 -13.49 5.12
C GLY A 59 48.40 -14.10 6.10
N ILE A 60 47.20 -13.54 6.11
CA ILE A 60 46.05 -14.07 6.84
C ILE A 60 45.10 -14.75 5.85
N LYS A 61 44.80 -16.03 6.09
CA LYS A 61 43.76 -16.75 5.34
C LYS A 61 42.45 -16.61 6.10
N VAL A 62 41.50 -15.91 5.49
CA VAL A 62 40.10 -15.82 5.96
C VAL A 62 39.29 -16.93 5.28
N ILE A 63 38.45 -17.62 6.05
CA ILE A 63 37.60 -18.72 5.63
C ILE A 63 36.18 -18.37 6.08
N PRO A 64 35.25 -18.10 5.15
CA PRO A 64 33.86 -17.83 5.50
C PRO A 64 33.17 -19.09 6.04
N ASP A 65 32.30 -18.90 7.03
CA ASP A 65 31.38 -19.91 7.52
C ASP A 65 30.10 -19.86 6.69
N GLU A 66 30.05 -20.70 5.65
CA GLU A 66 28.91 -20.75 4.73
C GLU A 66 27.61 -21.17 5.44
N GLU A 67 27.69 -22.02 6.47
CA GLU A 67 26.51 -22.49 7.20
C GLU A 67 25.90 -21.34 8.02
N ALA A 68 26.73 -20.59 8.75
CA ALA A 68 26.29 -19.42 9.51
C ALA A 68 25.72 -18.32 8.59
N ILE A 69 26.36 -18.08 7.45
CA ILE A 69 25.90 -17.10 6.45
C ILE A 69 24.54 -17.50 5.88
N LEU A 70 24.36 -18.77 5.48
CA LEU A 70 23.09 -19.27 4.97
C LEU A 70 21.99 -19.27 6.04
N ALA A 71 22.33 -19.55 7.30
CA ALA A 71 21.37 -19.50 8.40
C ALA A 71 20.84 -18.07 8.62
N ALA A 72 21.72 -17.07 8.65
CA ALA A 72 21.33 -15.67 8.79
C ALA A 72 20.44 -15.19 7.63
N GLN A 73 20.72 -15.65 6.40
CA GLN A 73 19.95 -15.28 5.21
C GLN A 73 18.51 -15.80 5.21
N LYS A 74 18.21 -16.89 5.95
CA LYS A 74 16.84 -17.46 6.01
C LYS A 74 15.84 -16.48 6.61
N ASP A 75 16.28 -15.64 7.54
CA ASP A 75 15.42 -14.72 8.27
C ASP A 75 15.22 -13.38 7.55
N PHE A 76 15.90 -13.17 6.43
CA PHE A 76 15.82 -11.90 5.70
C PHE A 76 14.44 -11.64 5.12
N GLY A 77 13.98 -10.41 5.35
CA GLY A 77 12.66 -9.92 4.99
C GLY A 77 11.53 -10.46 5.85
N ILE A 78 11.81 -11.28 6.88
CA ILE A 78 10.77 -11.72 7.82
C ILE A 78 10.42 -10.55 8.74
N PHE A 79 9.11 -10.33 8.92
CA PHE A 79 8.59 -9.41 9.92
C PHE A 79 7.35 -9.99 10.58
N VAL A 80 7.08 -9.54 11.80
CA VAL A 80 5.97 -10.05 12.63
C VAL A 80 4.96 -8.94 12.88
N ILE A 81 3.69 -9.25 12.66
CA ILE A 81 2.58 -8.41 13.10
C ILE A 81 1.97 -9.05 14.36
N LEU A 82 1.95 -8.28 15.44
CA LEU A 82 1.28 -8.64 16.68
C LEU A 82 -0.16 -8.14 16.63
N SER A 83 -1.13 -9.03 16.84
CA SER A 83 -2.55 -8.65 16.95
C SER A 83 -3.17 -9.21 18.22
N ASN A 84 -3.89 -8.38 18.96
CA ASN A 84 -4.71 -8.79 20.09
C ASN A 84 -6.11 -9.27 19.65
N LEU A 85 -6.60 -8.78 18.51
CA LEU A 85 -7.99 -8.95 18.06
C LEU A 85 -8.11 -9.88 16.85
N HIS A 86 -7.22 -9.79 15.87
CA HIS A 86 -7.38 -10.46 14.58
C HIS A 86 -6.58 -11.76 14.53
N ALA A 87 -7.28 -12.89 14.49
CA ALA A 87 -6.70 -14.22 14.34
C ALA A 87 -6.31 -14.55 12.89
N SER A 88 -6.94 -13.91 11.90
CA SER A 88 -6.64 -14.10 10.48
C SER A 88 -5.38 -13.31 10.07
N PRO A 89 -4.35 -13.96 9.49
CA PRO A 89 -3.14 -13.27 9.06
C PRO A 89 -3.43 -12.26 7.95
N TRP A 90 -4.36 -12.57 7.04
CA TRP A 90 -4.73 -11.68 5.94
C TRP A 90 -5.43 -10.41 6.44
N ASP A 91 -6.27 -10.53 7.46
CA ASP A 91 -6.94 -9.39 8.08
C ASP A 91 -5.98 -8.50 8.86
N ALA A 92 -5.03 -9.10 9.58
CA ALA A 92 -3.97 -8.39 10.27
C ALA A 92 -3.08 -7.63 9.28
N LEU A 93 -2.67 -8.28 8.19
CA LEU A 93 -1.85 -7.67 7.14
C LEU A 93 -2.59 -6.55 6.41
N ARG A 94 -3.86 -6.75 6.07
CA ARG A 94 -4.70 -5.73 5.42
C ARG A 94 -4.77 -4.47 6.28
N ARG A 95 -5.04 -4.62 7.58
CA ARG A 95 -5.10 -3.49 8.53
C ARG A 95 -3.75 -2.84 8.76
N TYR A 96 -2.67 -3.63 8.86
CA TYR A 96 -1.32 -3.10 8.95
C TYR A 96 -0.98 -2.22 7.74
N ARG A 97 -1.36 -2.66 6.53
CA ARG A 97 -1.18 -1.85 5.30
C ARG A 97 -1.98 -0.55 5.34
N ARG A 98 -3.16 -0.53 5.97
CA ARG A 98 -3.94 0.71 6.18
C ARG A 98 -3.23 1.76 7.02
N ARG A 99 -2.14 1.43 7.74
CA ARG A 99 -1.28 2.45 8.35
C ARG A 99 -0.72 3.42 7.30
N ASN A 100 -0.43 2.95 6.09
CA ASN A 100 -0.01 3.80 4.98
C ASN A 100 -1.12 4.76 4.51
N ASP A 101 -2.38 4.41 4.77
CA ASP A 101 -3.53 5.28 4.46
C ASP A 101 -3.53 6.53 5.35
N ILE A 102 -2.93 6.47 6.55
CA ILE A 102 -2.75 7.64 7.40
C ILE A 102 -1.83 8.66 6.71
N GLU A 103 -0.71 8.23 6.16
CA GLU A 103 0.20 9.12 5.43
C GLU A 103 -0.46 9.70 4.18
N THR A 104 -1.20 8.86 3.45
CA THR A 104 -2.02 9.28 2.31
C THR A 104 -3.07 10.30 2.73
N SER A 105 -3.71 10.11 3.90
CA SER A 105 -4.72 11.01 4.44
C SER A 105 -4.16 12.40 4.74
N TYR A 106 -2.92 12.51 5.22
CA TYR A 106 -2.27 13.82 5.42
C TYR A 106 -2.09 14.58 4.11
N ARG A 107 -1.79 13.87 3.00
CA ARG A 107 -1.69 14.49 1.68
C ARG A 107 -3.05 15.03 1.23
N VAL A 108 -4.08 14.22 1.37
CA VAL A 108 -5.48 14.57 1.06
C VAL A 108 -5.96 15.76 1.87
N VAL A 109 -5.72 15.77 3.19
CA VAL A 109 -6.10 16.90 4.06
C VAL A 109 -5.47 18.19 3.56
N LYS A 110 -4.21 18.14 3.12
CA LYS A 110 -3.50 19.29 2.57
C LYS A 110 -4.04 19.73 1.21
N SER A 111 -4.28 18.81 0.28
CA SER A 111 -4.72 19.13 -1.09
C SER A 111 -6.24 19.30 -1.20
N ASP A 112 -6.98 18.21 -1.01
CA ASP A 112 -8.38 18.06 -1.40
C ASP A 112 -9.30 18.76 -0.39
N LEU A 113 -8.88 18.89 0.87
CA LEU A 113 -9.64 19.54 1.96
C LEU A 113 -9.15 20.97 2.30
N ASP A 114 -8.51 21.64 1.34
CA ASP A 114 -7.99 23.02 1.48
C ASP A 114 -7.14 23.23 2.75
N GLY A 115 -6.32 22.23 3.10
CA GLY A 115 -5.41 22.23 4.26
C GLY A 115 -4.25 23.21 4.13
N ARG A 116 -3.83 23.51 2.90
CA ARG A 116 -2.61 24.29 2.62
C ARG A 116 -2.65 25.73 3.15
N LYS A 117 -3.82 26.35 3.20
CA LYS A 117 -3.97 27.75 3.63
C LYS A 117 -5.06 27.86 4.68
N PRO A 118 -4.83 28.61 5.78
CA PRO A 118 -5.87 28.88 6.77
C PRO A 118 -7.08 29.57 6.12
N ARG A 119 -6.85 30.63 5.32
CA ARG A 119 -7.88 31.52 4.75
C ARG A 119 -8.87 32.10 5.78
N VAL A 120 -8.46 32.11 7.05
CA VAL A 120 -9.23 32.61 8.19
C VAL A 120 -8.29 33.37 9.12
N TRP A 121 -8.83 34.34 9.84
CA TRP A 121 -8.03 35.34 10.59
C TRP A 121 -7.78 35.00 12.06
N THR A 122 -8.56 34.08 12.65
CA THR A 122 -8.45 33.75 14.08
C THR A 122 -8.10 32.29 14.32
N MET A 123 -7.42 32.01 15.42
CA MET A 123 -7.10 30.64 15.84
C MET A 123 -8.36 29.80 16.11
N THR A 124 -9.44 30.41 16.60
CA THR A 124 -10.73 29.75 16.80
C THR A 124 -11.32 29.28 15.46
N SER A 125 -11.28 30.14 14.44
CA SER A 125 -11.72 29.78 13.09
C SER A 125 -10.85 28.69 12.45
N VAL A 126 -9.54 28.69 12.71
CA VAL A 126 -8.65 27.61 12.27
C VAL A 126 -9.07 26.28 12.91
N ARG A 127 -9.31 26.26 14.23
CA ARG A 127 -9.78 25.04 14.93
C ARG A 127 -11.11 24.54 14.38
N GLY A 128 -12.06 25.45 14.13
CA GLY A 128 -13.34 25.10 13.49
C GLY A 128 -13.14 24.47 12.10
N LYS A 129 -12.22 25.02 11.30
CA LYS A 129 -11.86 24.45 10.00
C LYS A 129 -11.25 23.05 10.14
N GLU A 130 -10.37 22.81 11.12
CA GLU A 130 -9.81 21.48 11.36
C GLU A 130 -10.88 20.45 11.71
N ILE A 131 -11.89 20.83 12.49
CA ILE A 131 -13.03 19.94 12.80
C ILE A 131 -13.79 19.57 11.52
N CYS A 132 -14.13 20.55 10.68
CA CYS A 132 -14.81 20.28 9.40
C CYS A 132 -13.97 19.36 8.50
N ARG A 133 -12.64 19.55 8.45
CA ARG A 133 -11.74 18.67 7.69
C ARG A 133 -11.71 17.26 8.25
N HIS A 134 -11.71 17.10 9.58
CA HIS A 134 -11.74 15.78 10.20
C HIS A 134 -13.03 15.02 9.85
N VAL A 135 -14.17 15.70 9.90
CA VAL A 135 -15.47 15.13 9.49
C VAL A 135 -15.46 14.76 8.00
N ALA A 136 -14.98 15.66 7.12
CA ALA A 136 -14.86 15.39 5.69
C ALA A 136 -13.94 14.20 5.39
N LEU A 137 -12.85 14.06 6.14
CA LEU A 137 -11.96 12.90 6.02
C LEU A 137 -12.66 11.60 6.42
N GLY A 138 -13.52 11.62 7.45
CA GLY A 138 -14.37 10.49 7.82
C GLY A 138 -15.28 10.04 6.67
N TYR A 139 -16.02 10.97 6.07
CA TYR A 139 -16.83 10.67 4.88
C TYR A 139 -16.01 10.12 3.72
N ARG A 140 -14.82 10.70 3.49
CA ARG A 140 -13.92 10.22 2.44
C ARG A 140 -13.53 8.75 2.63
N PHE A 141 -13.22 8.33 3.86
CA PHE A 141 -12.89 6.93 4.15
C PHE A 141 -14.09 6.00 3.93
N VAL A 142 -15.29 6.44 4.31
CA VAL A 142 -16.54 5.69 4.07
C VAL A 142 -16.78 5.54 2.58
N LEU A 143 -16.74 6.62 1.80
CA LEU A 143 -16.94 6.61 0.36
C LEU A 143 -15.88 5.78 -0.38
N GLN A 144 -14.61 5.85 0.06
CA GLN A 144 -13.56 5.01 -0.50
C GLN A 144 -13.82 3.52 -0.20
N SER A 145 -14.27 3.20 1.01
CA SER A 145 -14.65 1.82 1.38
C SER A 145 -15.86 1.34 0.59
N MET A 146 -16.85 2.20 0.35
CA MET A 146 -17.98 1.91 -0.54
C MET A 146 -17.48 1.61 -1.95
N MET A 147 -16.64 2.47 -2.52
CA MET A 147 -16.06 2.30 -3.86
C MET A 147 -15.29 0.98 -4.01
N GLU A 148 -14.51 0.59 -2.99
CA GLU A 148 -13.80 -0.69 -2.95
C GLU A 148 -14.76 -1.89 -2.91
N ARG A 149 -15.84 -1.82 -2.11
CA ARG A 149 -16.87 -2.86 -2.05
C ARG A 149 -17.60 -3.00 -3.37
N THR A 150 -17.99 -1.89 -3.99
CA THR A 150 -18.62 -1.85 -5.31
C THR A 150 -17.73 -2.49 -6.38
N ALA A 151 -16.42 -2.21 -6.36
CA ALA A 151 -15.48 -2.85 -7.28
C ALA A 151 -15.38 -4.37 -7.06
N GLN A 152 -15.41 -4.84 -5.81
CA GLN A 152 -15.39 -6.27 -5.47
C GLN A 152 -16.67 -6.97 -5.92
N GLU A 153 -17.83 -6.36 -5.69
CA GLU A 153 -19.11 -6.92 -6.10
C GLU A 153 -19.26 -6.94 -7.64
N ALA A 154 -18.82 -5.87 -8.32
CA ALA A 154 -18.75 -5.86 -9.77
C ALA A 154 -17.84 -6.97 -10.30
N GLU A 155 -16.67 -7.20 -9.69
CA GLU A 155 -15.76 -8.29 -10.05
C GLU A 155 -16.37 -9.67 -9.78
N ARG A 156 -17.12 -9.83 -8.68
CA ARG A 156 -17.85 -11.06 -8.39
C ARG A 156 -18.87 -11.37 -9.48
N ARG A 157 -19.72 -10.40 -9.85
CA ARG A 157 -20.72 -10.55 -10.92
C ARG A 157 -20.09 -10.73 -12.30
N ALA A 158 -18.92 -10.15 -12.56
CA ALA A 158 -18.17 -10.40 -13.78
C ALA A 158 -17.78 -11.89 -13.94
N ASN A 159 -17.50 -12.58 -12.83
CA ASN A 159 -17.08 -13.98 -12.81
C ASN A 159 -18.24 -14.97 -12.60
N ASP A 160 -19.48 -14.50 -12.46
CA ASP A 160 -20.64 -15.35 -12.21
C ASP A 160 -21.13 -16.04 -13.50
N GLU A 161 -20.88 -17.35 -13.61
CA GLU A 161 -21.24 -18.14 -14.79
C GLU A 161 -22.75 -18.25 -15.03
N SER A 162 -23.58 -17.98 -14.02
CA SER A 162 -25.04 -17.94 -14.18
C SER A 162 -25.49 -16.74 -15.02
N LEU A 163 -24.67 -15.70 -15.13
CA LEU A 163 -24.96 -14.51 -15.91
C LEU A 163 -24.55 -14.65 -17.38
N GLY A 164 -25.39 -14.09 -18.25
CA GLY A 164 -25.12 -14.03 -19.68
C GLY A 164 -23.79 -13.33 -20.00
N LYS A 165 -23.10 -13.81 -21.05
CA LYS A 165 -21.77 -13.31 -21.46
C LYS A 165 -21.72 -11.78 -21.64
N THR A 166 -22.80 -11.19 -22.16
CA THR A 166 -22.91 -9.73 -22.35
C THR A 166 -22.90 -8.98 -21.02
N VAL A 167 -23.64 -9.48 -20.02
CA VAL A 167 -23.76 -8.88 -18.68
C VAL A 167 -22.44 -8.97 -17.93
N ARG A 168 -21.77 -10.14 -17.98
CA ARG A 168 -20.44 -10.32 -17.41
C ARG A 168 -19.45 -9.31 -17.97
N LYS A 169 -19.44 -9.11 -19.30
CA LYS A 169 -18.58 -8.12 -19.96
C LYS A 169 -18.87 -6.67 -19.54
N GLN A 170 -20.12 -6.35 -19.17
CA GLN A 170 -20.46 -5.03 -18.62
C GLN A 170 -19.85 -4.84 -17.22
N TYR A 171 -19.93 -5.87 -16.36
CA TYR A 171 -19.31 -5.84 -15.03
C TYR A 171 -17.78 -5.82 -15.07
N GLU A 172 -17.15 -6.51 -16.02
CA GLU A 172 -15.70 -6.41 -16.27
C GLU A 172 -15.29 -4.96 -16.59
N LYS A 173 -16.03 -4.30 -17.49
CA LYS A 173 -15.79 -2.89 -17.84
C LYS A 173 -16.02 -1.97 -16.66
N LEU A 174 -17.08 -2.20 -15.88
CA LEU A 174 -17.37 -1.43 -14.67
C LEU A 174 -16.23 -1.56 -13.65
N THR A 175 -15.76 -2.77 -13.40
CA THR A 175 -14.63 -3.05 -12.49
C THR A 175 -13.37 -2.32 -12.92
N ALA A 176 -13.03 -2.39 -14.21
CA ALA A 176 -11.87 -1.69 -14.77
C ALA A 176 -12.02 -0.16 -14.63
N TRP A 177 -13.22 0.38 -14.85
CA TRP A 177 -13.50 1.80 -14.69
C TRP A 177 -13.34 2.26 -13.23
N ILE A 178 -14.00 1.59 -12.27
CA ILE A 178 -13.89 1.93 -10.84
C ILE A 178 -12.41 1.90 -10.40
N ARG A 179 -11.66 0.84 -10.78
CA ARG A 179 -10.24 0.70 -10.43
C ARG A 179 -9.32 1.75 -11.06
N SER A 180 -9.75 2.36 -12.17
CA SER A 180 -8.99 3.41 -12.86
C SER A 180 -9.17 4.79 -12.23
N MET A 181 -10.17 4.97 -11.36
CA MET A 181 -10.52 6.26 -10.79
C MET A 181 -10.01 6.43 -9.36
N THR A 182 -9.65 7.65 -9.02
CA THR A 182 -9.57 8.10 -7.63
C THR A 182 -10.95 8.51 -7.12
N LEU A 183 -11.16 8.48 -5.80
CA LEU A 183 -12.41 8.96 -5.21
C LEU A 183 -12.73 10.42 -5.61
N LYS A 184 -11.73 11.30 -5.72
CA LYS A 184 -11.96 12.67 -6.18
C LYS A 184 -12.51 12.69 -7.60
N GLN A 185 -11.89 11.96 -8.53
CA GLN A 185 -12.37 11.88 -9.92
C GLN A 185 -13.78 11.27 -9.99
N LEU A 186 -14.09 10.32 -9.12
CA LEU A 186 -15.43 9.74 -9.03
C LEU A 186 -16.45 10.80 -8.57
N LEU A 187 -16.12 11.55 -7.53
CA LEU A 187 -16.95 12.67 -7.07
C LEU A 187 -17.13 13.70 -8.19
N ASP A 188 -16.04 14.15 -8.83
CA ASP A 188 -16.07 15.10 -9.94
C ASP A 188 -16.94 14.57 -11.11
N TRP A 189 -16.93 13.24 -11.37
CA TRP A 189 -17.74 12.61 -12.43
C TRP A 189 -19.24 12.73 -12.15
N PHE A 190 -19.64 12.61 -10.89
CA PHE A 190 -21.05 12.72 -10.47
C PHE A 190 -21.45 14.13 -10.01
N ASP A 191 -20.51 15.07 -9.91
CA ASP A 191 -20.74 16.47 -9.50
C ASP A 191 -21.46 17.28 -10.60
N CYS A 192 -21.40 16.82 -11.85
CA CYS A 192 -22.05 17.47 -12.99
C CYS A 192 -23.39 16.80 -13.32
N VAL A 193 -24.48 17.28 -12.69
CA VAL A 193 -25.83 17.14 -13.27
C VAL A 193 -26.29 18.52 -13.69
N GLU A 194 -25.73 19.04 -14.79
CA GLU A 194 -26.34 20.17 -15.48
C GLU A 194 -27.57 19.67 -16.24
N ARG A 195 -28.76 20.02 -15.75
CA ARG A 195 -30.00 19.78 -16.49
C ARG A 195 -30.08 20.75 -17.66
N VAL A 196 -29.61 20.32 -18.83
CA VAL A 196 -29.82 21.05 -20.08
C VAL A 196 -31.07 20.53 -20.77
N GLU A 197 -32.13 21.34 -20.80
CA GLU A 197 -33.33 21.03 -21.59
C GLU A 197 -33.12 21.35 -23.07
N VAL A 198 -32.97 20.31 -23.88
CA VAL A 198 -32.86 20.46 -25.34
C VAL A 198 -34.26 20.47 -25.95
N ARG A 199 -34.71 21.63 -26.43
CA ARG A 199 -36.03 21.77 -27.09
C ARG A 199 -36.04 21.36 -28.56
N ASN A 200 -34.87 21.23 -29.20
CA ASN A 200 -34.75 20.89 -30.62
C ASN A 200 -34.75 19.37 -30.84
N ARG A 201 -35.70 18.90 -31.66
CA ARG A 201 -35.92 17.46 -31.98
C ARG A 201 -34.73 16.77 -32.65
N VAL A 202 -33.93 17.48 -33.46
CA VAL A 202 -32.72 16.94 -34.12
C VAL A 202 -31.55 16.88 -33.13
N ALA A 203 -31.46 17.87 -32.24
CA ALA A 203 -30.44 17.90 -31.20
C ALA A 203 -30.70 16.84 -30.12
N GLN A 204 -31.97 16.58 -29.77
CA GLN A 204 -32.37 15.48 -28.87
C GLN A 204 -31.89 14.11 -29.38
N TYR A 205 -31.93 13.84 -30.68
CA TYR A 205 -31.46 12.57 -31.25
C TYR A 205 -29.93 12.39 -31.16
N ARG A 206 -29.18 13.49 -31.20
CA ARG A 206 -27.71 13.49 -31.04
C ARG A 206 -27.26 13.57 -29.59
N TRP A 207 -28.16 13.94 -28.68
CA TRP A 207 -27.89 14.10 -27.26
C TRP A 207 -28.07 12.76 -26.55
N SER A 208 -26.98 12.18 -26.06
CA SER A 208 -27.06 11.07 -25.11
C SER A 208 -27.23 11.65 -23.70
N THR A 209 -28.25 11.22 -22.97
CA THR A 209 -28.32 11.49 -21.52
C THR A 209 -27.07 10.91 -20.85
N GLU A 210 -26.37 11.72 -20.06
CA GLU A 210 -25.07 11.40 -19.44
C GLU A 210 -25.08 10.21 -18.49
N THR A 211 -26.25 9.72 -18.07
CA THR A 211 -26.33 8.46 -17.32
C THR A 211 -26.13 7.29 -18.27
N THR A 212 -24.87 6.89 -18.45
CA THR A 212 -24.57 5.68 -19.20
C THR A 212 -25.06 4.46 -18.40
N ALA A 213 -25.40 3.35 -19.07
CA ALA A 213 -25.79 2.11 -18.39
C ALA A 213 -24.76 1.66 -17.33
N ARG A 214 -23.47 1.99 -17.54
CA ARG A 214 -22.40 1.76 -16.55
C ARG A 214 -22.61 2.58 -15.28
N ASP A 215 -22.98 3.86 -15.38
CA ASP A 215 -23.13 4.75 -14.23
C ASP A 215 -24.35 4.33 -13.40
N GLN A 216 -25.42 3.90 -14.06
CA GLN A 216 -26.57 3.29 -13.39
C GLN A 216 -26.17 2.02 -12.64
N MET A 217 -25.47 1.09 -13.30
CA MET A 217 -24.96 -0.12 -12.64
C MET A 217 -24.02 0.20 -11.47
N PHE A 218 -23.21 1.25 -11.59
CA PHE A 218 -22.34 1.71 -10.51
C PHE A 218 -23.18 2.18 -9.32
N LEU A 219 -24.12 3.10 -9.53
CA LEU A 219 -24.93 3.68 -8.45
C LEU A 219 -25.77 2.61 -7.75
N GLU A 220 -26.33 1.66 -8.49
CA GLU A 220 -27.05 0.51 -7.94
C GLU A 220 -26.17 -0.30 -6.99
N LEU A 221 -24.95 -0.67 -7.41
CA LEU A 221 -24.02 -1.42 -6.56
C LEU A 221 -23.39 -0.58 -5.43
N PHE A 222 -23.30 0.74 -5.61
CA PHE A 222 -22.65 1.65 -4.65
C PHE A 222 -23.55 1.97 -3.46
N PHE A 223 -24.86 2.06 -3.70
CA PHE A 223 -25.88 2.28 -2.69
C PHE A 223 -26.68 1.03 -2.34
N ASP A 224 -26.27 -0.15 -2.79
CA ASP A 224 -26.86 -1.42 -2.37
C ASP A 224 -26.59 -1.61 -0.87
N GLU A 225 -27.63 -1.52 -0.05
CA GLU A 225 -27.59 -1.75 1.40
C GLU A 225 -27.71 -3.23 1.76
N SER A 226 -27.44 -4.14 0.82
CA SER A 226 -27.40 -5.58 1.08
C SER A 226 -26.26 -5.92 2.06
N ASP A 227 -26.59 -5.92 3.36
CA ASP A 227 -25.81 -6.42 4.49
C ASP A 227 -25.52 -7.94 4.42
#